data_AF-A0A2K8L6D7-F1
#
_entry.id   AF-A0A2K8L6D7-F1
#
_cell.length_a   1.000
_cell.length_b   1.000
_cell.length_c   1.000
_cell.angle_alpha   90.00
_cell.angle_beta   90.00
_cell.angle_gamma   90.00
#
_symmetry.space_group_name_H-M   'P 1'
#
loop_
_entity.id
_entity.type
_entity.pdbx_description
1 polymer ?
#
loop_
_entity_poly.entity_id
_entity_poly.type
_entity_poly.pdbx_seq_one_letter_code
_entity_poly.pdbx_strand_id
1 'polypeptide(L)'
;MFRRLYDWTLAWAEHPKAGVALFCIAVIEASVFPIPPDVLLLLMSISRPEHAFRYAAITTAGSSIGAVIGYAIGMFLFVAVAQPVLEFYHAMETFNQVQGKFNEWGVWFVVLAGFSPIPFKIITIAAGAFNLAFIPFIIAAILARAARFYLEAAIMHWGGEPLRSFVEKHFQLLTTVVAIVVIGGFALLWL
;
A
#
# COMPACT_ATOMS: atom_id res chain seq x y z
N MET A 1 -3.42 4.76 27.62
CA MET A 1 -2.17 4.72 26.84
C MET A 1 -2.43 4.90 25.34
N PHE A 2 -3.37 4.15 24.73
CA PHE A 2 -3.72 4.29 23.29
C PHE A 2 -4.39 5.61 22.89
N ARG A 3 -5.23 6.23 23.75
CA ARG A 3 -5.75 7.59 23.51
C ARG A 3 -4.63 8.61 23.29
N ARG A 4 -3.55 8.53 24.07
CA ARG A 4 -2.36 9.39 23.90
C ARG A 4 -1.65 9.15 22.58
N LEU A 5 -1.59 7.90 22.10
CA LEU A 5 -1.02 7.58 20.79
C LEU A 5 -1.93 8.07 19.66
N TYR A 6 -3.25 7.92 19.81
CA TYR A 6 -4.27 8.47 18.89
C TYR A 6 -4.19 10.00 18.82
N ASP A 7 -4.19 10.69 19.97
CA ASP A 7 -4.03 12.14 20.06
C ASP A 7 -2.67 12.59 19.50
N TRP A 8 -1.60 11.79 19.70
CA TRP A 8 -0.29 12.06 19.12
C TRP A 8 -0.25 11.83 17.59
N THR A 9 -0.92 10.81 17.08
CA THR A 9 -1.06 10.59 15.63
C THR A 9 -1.96 11.64 14.98
N LEU A 10 -3.02 12.08 15.66
CA LEU A 10 -3.83 13.23 15.23
C LEU A 10 -3.01 14.52 15.25
N ALA A 11 -2.24 14.77 16.31
CA ALA A 11 -1.35 15.94 16.38
C ALA A 11 -0.29 15.92 15.26
N TRP A 12 0.22 14.74 14.89
CA TRP A 12 1.09 14.59 13.72
C TRP A 12 0.34 14.74 12.40
N ALA A 13 -0.92 14.32 12.31
CA ALA A 13 -1.79 14.51 11.14
C ALA A 13 -2.16 15.99 10.92
N GLU A 14 -2.23 16.77 12.00
CA GLU A 14 -2.45 18.22 11.97
C GLU A 14 -1.16 19.03 11.78
N HIS A 15 0.01 18.40 11.96
CA HIS A 15 1.31 19.05 11.78
C HIS A 15 1.49 19.50 10.32
N PRO A 16 2.09 20.67 10.05
CA PRO A 16 2.30 21.17 8.68
C PRO A 16 3.11 20.21 7.78
N LYS A 17 3.87 19.28 8.38
CA LYS A 17 4.64 18.25 7.66
C LYS A 17 3.91 16.91 7.47
N ALA A 18 2.65 16.78 7.90
CA ALA A 18 1.87 15.54 7.81
C ALA A 18 1.79 15.00 6.37
N GLY A 19 1.61 15.89 5.39
CA GLY A 19 1.60 15.51 3.97
C GLY A 19 2.93 14.90 3.49
N VAL A 20 4.07 15.38 4.01
CA VAL A 20 5.38 14.82 3.67
C VAL A 20 5.56 13.44 4.29
N ALA A 21 5.11 13.24 5.53
CA ALA A 21 5.13 11.94 6.17
C ALA A 21 4.26 10.93 5.41
N LEU A 22 3.05 11.32 5.02
CA LEU A 22 2.13 10.51 4.21
C LEU A 22 2.77 10.10 2.87
N PHE A 23 3.41 11.04 2.19
CA PHE A 23 4.16 10.77 0.96
C PHE A 23 5.28 9.75 1.18
N CYS A 24 6.12 9.95 2.19
CA CYS A 24 7.26 9.06 2.47
C CYS A 24 6.79 7.64 2.83
N ILE A 25 5.74 7.53 3.64
CA ILE A 25 5.16 6.23 4.02
C ILE A 25 4.60 5.52 2.78
N ALA A 26 3.90 6.24 1.89
CA ALA A 26 3.38 5.67 0.65
C ALA A 26 4.50 5.19 -0.30
N VAL A 27 5.63 5.92 -0.36
CA VAL A 27 6.83 5.47 -1.11
C VAL A 27 7.38 4.17 -0.52
N ILE A 28 7.56 4.13 0.81
CA ILE A 28 8.13 2.97 1.53
C ILE A 28 7.22 1.74 1.38
N GLU A 29 5.91 1.94 1.46
CA GLU A 29 4.92 0.87 1.33
C GLU A 29 4.93 0.19 -0.03
N ALA A 30 4.94 1.00 -1.09
CA ALA A 30 4.88 0.48 -2.45
C ALA A 30 6.23 -0.11 -2.94
N SER A 31 7.32 0.14 -2.20
CA SER A 31 8.68 -0.29 -2.57
C SER A 31 9.16 -1.52 -1.79
N VAL A 32 9.25 -1.44 -0.44
CA VAL A 32 9.99 -2.45 0.35
C VAL A 32 9.30 -2.90 1.63
N PHE A 33 8.69 -1.98 2.39
CA PHE A 33 8.28 -2.29 3.78
C PHE A 33 6.76 -2.17 3.94
N PRO A 34 6.05 -3.10 4.60
CA PRO A 34 4.59 -3.08 4.66
C PRO A 34 4.07 -2.06 5.70
N ILE A 35 4.23 -0.80 5.34
CA ILE A 35 3.70 0.49 5.83
C ILE A 35 2.28 0.92 5.42
N PRO A 36 1.12 0.45 5.93
CA PRO A 36 -0.16 0.82 5.33
C PRO A 36 -0.38 2.35 5.35
N PRO A 37 -0.30 3.07 4.20
CA PRO A 37 -0.52 4.51 4.17
C PRO A 37 -1.99 4.84 4.40
N ASP A 38 -2.88 3.87 4.14
CA ASP A 38 -4.33 3.93 4.24
C ASP A 38 -4.77 4.44 5.63
N VAL A 39 -4.17 3.94 6.72
CA VAL A 39 -4.52 4.37 8.09
C VAL A 39 -4.24 5.85 8.30
N LEU A 40 -3.09 6.33 7.82
CA LEU A 40 -2.71 7.73 7.95
C LEU A 40 -3.54 8.63 7.03
N LEU A 41 -3.78 8.19 5.79
CA LEU A 41 -4.67 8.87 4.85
C LEU A 41 -6.07 9.03 5.45
N LEU A 42 -6.60 7.99 6.07
CA LEU A 42 -7.92 7.96 6.68
C LEU A 42 -8.00 8.93 7.87
N LEU A 43 -7.04 8.87 8.80
CA LEU A 43 -6.94 9.79 9.93
C LEU A 43 -6.79 11.25 9.51
N MET A 44 -5.98 11.53 8.49
CA MET A 44 -5.81 12.90 7.99
C MET A 44 -7.07 13.40 7.30
N SER A 45 -7.72 12.54 6.51
CA SER A 45 -8.95 12.86 5.78
C SER A 45 -10.14 13.04 6.71
N ILE A 46 -10.20 12.32 7.83
CA ILE A 46 -11.28 12.49 8.83
C ILE A 46 -11.12 13.75 9.66
N SER A 47 -9.86 14.16 9.91
CA SER A 47 -9.54 15.35 10.69
C SER A 47 -9.76 16.62 9.89
N ARG A 48 -9.45 16.58 8.57
CA ARG A 48 -9.67 17.69 7.62
C ARG A 48 -10.29 17.19 6.32
N PRO A 49 -11.61 16.93 6.31
CA PRO A 49 -12.33 16.44 5.13
C PRO A 49 -12.14 17.30 3.89
N GLU A 50 -12.03 18.62 4.05
CA GLU A 50 -11.78 19.59 2.98
C GLU A 50 -10.46 19.37 2.23
N HIS A 51 -9.53 18.63 2.83
CA HIS A 51 -8.23 18.30 2.26
C HIS A 51 -8.09 16.82 1.89
N ALA A 52 -9.12 15.99 2.07
CA ALA A 52 -9.08 14.55 1.83
C ALA A 52 -8.55 14.19 0.43
N PHE A 53 -9.06 14.82 -0.63
CA PHE A 53 -8.59 14.57 -2.00
C PHE A 53 -7.14 15.01 -2.24
N ARG A 54 -6.66 16.04 -1.52
CA ARG A 54 -5.25 16.45 -1.58
C ARG A 54 -4.36 15.39 -0.94
N TYR A 55 -4.79 14.81 0.18
CA TYR A 55 -4.06 13.71 0.82
C TYR A 55 -4.04 12.46 -0.06
N ALA A 56 -5.15 12.13 -0.74
CA ALA A 56 -5.17 11.04 -1.72
C ALA A 56 -4.20 11.28 -2.89
N ALA A 57 -4.12 12.51 -3.41
CA ALA A 57 -3.17 12.88 -4.46
C ALA A 57 -1.71 12.68 -4.02
N ILE A 58 -1.37 13.17 -2.82
CA ILE A 58 -0.03 13.02 -2.22
C ILE A 58 0.32 11.53 -2.05
N THR A 59 -0.62 10.74 -1.52
CA THR A 59 -0.44 9.29 -1.30
C THR A 59 -0.25 8.56 -2.62
N THR A 60 -1.05 8.90 -3.64
CA THR A 60 -0.94 8.34 -5.00
C THR A 60 0.42 8.64 -5.61
N ALA A 61 0.89 9.90 -5.50
CA ALA A 61 2.20 10.29 -6.02
C ALA A 61 3.34 9.54 -5.32
N GLY A 62 3.31 9.46 -3.98
CA GLY A 62 4.29 8.70 -3.22
C GLY A 62 4.28 7.21 -3.57
N SER A 63 3.09 6.61 -3.65
CA SER A 63 2.92 5.21 -4.01
C SER A 63 3.38 4.90 -5.44
N SER A 64 3.20 5.84 -6.36
CA SER A 64 3.66 5.69 -7.76
C SER A 64 5.18 5.67 -7.84
N ILE A 65 5.86 6.56 -7.09
CA ILE A 65 7.32 6.55 -6.98
C ILE A 65 7.80 5.26 -6.32
N GLY A 66 7.15 4.83 -5.24
CA GLY A 66 7.44 3.55 -4.60
C GLY A 66 7.23 2.36 -5.54
N ALA A 67 6.23 2.40 -6.44
CA ALA A 67 5.99 1.38 -7.44
C ALA A 67 7.12 1.30 -8.48
N VAL A 68 7.66 2.44 -8.91
CA VAL A 68 8.84 2.49 -9.79
C VAL A 68 10.04 1.87 -9.09
N ILE A 69 10.25 2.18 -7.81
CA ILE A 69 11.34 1.60 -7.01
C ILE A 69 11.15 0.08 -6.87
N GLY A 70 9.95 -0.38 -6.51
CA GLY A 70 9.63 -1.81 -6.39
C GLY A 70 9.81 -2.56 -7.70
N TYR A 71 9.40 -1.96 -8.82
CA TYR A 71 9.63 -2.50 -10.16
C TYR A 71 11.12 -2.60 -10.49
N ALA A 72 11.92 -1.58 -10.18
CA ALA A 72 13.37 -1.63 -10.38
C ALA A 72 14.02 -2.71 -9.50
N ILE A 73 13.61 -2.85 -8.24
CA ILE A 73 14.04 -3.93 -7.36
C ILE A 73 13.73 -5.29 -7.99
N GLY A 74 12.49 -5.50 -8.45
CA GLY A 74 12.10 -6.71 -9.15
C GLY A 74 12.97 -6.98 -10.38
N MET A 75 13.20 -5.97 -11.22
CA MET A 75 13.96 -6.14 -12.46
C MET A 75 15.44 -6.47 -12.22
N PHE A 76 16.11 -5.77 -11.30
CA PHE A 76 17.56 -5.88 -11.12
C PHE A 76 17.97 -6.94 -10.09
N LEU A 77 17.16 -7.16 -9.05
CA LEU A 77 17.49 -8.08 -7.96
C LEU A 77 16.83 -9.45 -8.11
N PHE A 78 16.05 -9.70 -9.17
CA PHE A 78 15.41 -11.00 -9.36
C PHE A 78 16.43 -12.14 -9.43
N VAL A 79 17.40 -12.07 -10.35
CA VAL A 79 18.38 -13.14 -10.54
C VAL A 79 19.33 -13.25 -9.33
N ALA A 80 19.75 -12.11 -8.77
CA ALA A 80 20.74 -12.08 -7.70
C ALA A 80 20.17 -12.44 -6.31
N VAL A 81 18.87 -12.19 -6.07
CA VAL A 81 18.26 -12.32 -4.74
C VAL A 81 17.00 -13.17 -4.78
N ALA A 82 16.03 -12.84 -5.65
CA ALA A 82 14.73 -13.51 -5.62
C ALA A 82 14.80 -14.97 -6.06
N GLN A 83 15.55 -15.28 -7.13
CA GLN A 83 15.67 -16.64 -7.66
C GLN A 83 16.32 -17.61 -6.64
N PRO A 84 17.48 -17.30 -6.02
CA PRO A 84 18.06 -18.14 -4.96
C PRO A 84 17.12 -18.35 -3.77
N VAL A 85 16.37 -17.31 -3.38
CA VAL A 85 15.39 -17.39 -2.29
C VAL A 85 14.21 -18.29 -2.67
N LEU A 86 13.65 -18.12 -3.87
CA LEU A 86 12.54 -18.94 -4.37
C LEU A 86 12.93 -20.40 -4.54
N GLU A 87 14.15 -20.68 -5.01
CA GLU A 87 14.71 -22.02 -5.10
C GLU A 87 14.91 -22.64 -3.70
N PHE A 88 15.45 -21.87 -2.76
CA PHE A 88 15.61 -22.31 -1.37
C PHE A 88 14.26 -22.72 -0.74
N TYR A 89 13.21 -21.92 -0.93
CA TYR A 89 11.86 -22.21 -0.43
C TYR A 89 11.05 -23.16 -1.33
N HIS A 90 11.63 -23.71 -2.41
CA HIS A 90 10.93 -24.59 -3.36
C HIS A 90 9.68 -23.95 -3.98
N ALA A 91 9.65 -22.62 -4.04
CA ALA A 91 8.51 -21.80 -4.47
C ALA A 91 8.56 -21.45 -5.97
N MET A 92 9.54 -21.97 -6.72
CA MET A 92 9.70 -21.69 -8.16
C MET A 92 8.50 -22.13 -8.99
N GLU A 93 7.83 -23.22 -8.62
CA GLU A 93 6.63 -23.68 -9.35
C GLU A 93 5.46 -22.71 -9.16
N THR A 94 5.23 -22.24 -7.92
CA THR A 94 4.24 -21.21 -7.62
C THR A 94 4.57 -19.89 -8.33
N PHE A 95 5.85 -19.52 -8.36
CA PHE A 95 6.31 -18.34 -9.09
C PHE A 95 5.98 -18.43 -10.59
N ASN A 96 6.25 -19.58 -11.23
CA ASN A 96 5.93 -19.81 -12.65
C ASN A 96 4.42 -19.79 -12.91
N GLN A 97 3.59 -20.32 -12.01
CA GLN A 97 2.13 -20.23 -12.13
C GLN A 97 1.63 -18.79 -12.06
N VAL A 98 2.19 -17.99 -11.13
CA VAL A 98 1.86 -16.56 -11.00
C VAL A 98 2.35 -15.78 -12.22
N GLN A 99 3.54 -16.11 -12.75
CA GLN A 99 4.05 -15.57 -14.00
C GLN A 99 3.10 -15.84 -15.17
N GLY A 100 2.57 -17.08 -15.27
CA GLY A 100 1.58 -17.44 -16.28
C GLY A 100 0.33 -16.56 -16.21
N LYS A 101 -0.20 -16.31 -15.01
CA LYS A 101 -1.33 -15.38 -14.81
C LYS A 101 -0.98 -13.94 -15.20
N PHE A 102 0.23 -13.49 -14.89
CA PHE A 102 0.72 -12.19 -15.32
C PHE A 102 0.87 -12.08 -16.84
N ASN A 103 1.25 -13.16 -17.54
CA ASN A 103 1.32 -13.16 -19.01
C ASN A 103 -0.07 -13.17 -19.66
N GLU A 104 -1.02 -13.88 -19.06
CA GLU A 104 -2.40 -13.97 -19.57
C GLU A 104 -3.21 -12.69 -19.32
N TRP A 105 -3.15 -12.15 -18.11
CA TRP A 105 -3.93 -10.98 -17.70
C TRP A 105 -3.17 -9.65 -17.88
N GLY A 106 -1.84 -9.72 -17.94
CA GLY A 106 -0.97 -8.56 -18.15
C GLY A 106 -1.25 -7.45 -17.15
N VAL A 107 -1.55 -6.30 -17.73
CA VAL A 107 -1.82 -5.04 -17.03
C VAL A 107 -3.09 -5.11 -16.16
N TRP A 108 -4.07 -5.92 -16.55
CA TRP A 108 -5.31 -6.07 -15.79
C TRP A 108 -5.08 -6.75 -14.45
N PHE A 109 -4.10 -7.67 -14.37
CA PHE A 109 -3.71 -8.27 -13.10
C PHE A 109 -3.19 -7.21 -12.13
N VAL A 110 -2.38 -6.26 -12.61
CA VAL A 110 -1.86 -5.15 -11.79
C VAL A 110 -2.99 -4.27 -11.27
N VAL A 111 -4.00 -3.97 -12.10
CA VAL A 111 -5.16 -3.17 -11.69
C VAL A 111 -5.97 -3.87 -10.61
N LEU A 112 -6.35 -5.14 -10.85
CA LEU A 112 -7.18 -5.92 -9.94
C LEU A 112 -6.46 -6.21 -8.63
N ALA A 113 -5.19 -6.63 -8.70
CA ALA A 113 -4.39 -6.92 -7.52
C ALA A 113 -4.08 -5.63 -6.73
N GLY A 114 -3.84 -4.51 -7.41
CA GLY A 114 -3.55 -3.22 -6.77
C GLY A 114 -4.75 -2.62 -6.01
N PHE A 115 -5.97 -3.00 -6.39
CA PHE A 115 -7.19 -2.65 -5.66
C PHE A 115 -7.51 -3.62 -4.51
N SER A 116 -6.99 -4.85 -4.58
CA SER A 116 -7.22 -5.91 -3.59
C SER A 116 -6.51 -5.63 -2.24
N PRO A 117 -6.82 -6.38 -1.15
CA PRO A 117 -6.11 -6.27 0.13
C PRO A 117 -4.69 -6.86 0.10
N ILE A 118 -4.19 -7.30 -1.07
CA ILE A 118 -2.83 -7.81 -1.23
C ILE A 118 -1.83 -6.65 -1.06
N PRO A 119 -0.72 -6.85 -0.31
CA PRO A 119 0.31 -5.83 -0.18
C PRO A 119 0.86 -5.38 -1.54
N PHE A 120 0.76 -4.08 -1.83
CA PHE A 120 1.00 -3.57 -3.18
C PHE A 120 2.43 -3.79 -3.66
N LYS A 121 3.42 -3.75 -2.75
CA LYS A 121 4.83 -4.07 -3.03
C LYS A 121 5.05 -5.43 -3.69
N ILE A 122 4.22 -6.43 -3.37
CA ILE A 122 4.37 -7.77 -3.97
C ILE A 122 4.12 -7.68 -5.47
N ILE A 123 3.12 -6.89 -5.87
CA ILE A 123 2.74 -6.69 -7.26
C ILE A 123 3.79 -5.87 -8.00
N THR A 124 4.33 -4.82 -7.38
CA THR A 124 5.34 -3.94 -8.01
C THR A 124 6.66 -4.67 -8.22
N ILE A 125 7.12 -5.45 -7.23
CA ILE A 125 8.32 -6.29 -7.34
C ILE A 125 8.09 -7.42 -8.34
N ALA A 126 6.95 -8.11 -8.31
CA ALA A 126 6.63 -9.16 -9.26
C ALA A 126 6.57 -8.63 -10.70
N ALA A 127 5.99 -7.45 -10.92
CA ALA A 127 5.94 -6.83 -12.24
C ALA A 127 7.33 -6.56 -12.82
N GLY A 128 8.27 -6.14 -11.97
CA GLY A 128 9.68 -5.99 -12.35
C GLY A 128 10.37 -7.32 -12.63
N ALA A 129 10.16 -8.31 -11.74
CA ALA A 129 10.74 -9.65 -11.86
C ALA A 129 10.26 -10.39 -13.13
N PHE A 130 9.00 -10.20 -13.51
CA PHE A 130 8.43 -10.76 -14.74
C PHE A 130 8.70 -9.91 -15.98
N ASN A 131 9.41 -8.79 -15.83
CA ASN A 131 9.79 -7.89 -16.92
C ASN A 131 8.57 -7.39 -17.73
N LEU A 132 7.48 -7.06 -17.03
CA LEU A 132 6.30 -6.45 -17.65
C LEU A 132 6.69 -5.13 -18.31
N ALA A 133 6.05 -4.77 -19.44
CA ALA A 133 6.27 -3.47 -20.05
C ALA A 133 6.02 -2.34 -19.03
N PHE A 134 7.05 -1.50 -18.83
CA PHE A 134 7.05 -0.48 -17.76
C PHE A 134 5.91 0.54 -17.89
N ILE A 135 5.65 1.03 -19.11
CA ILE A 135 4.63 2.06 -19.35
C ILE A 135 3.22 1.54 -19.02
N PRO A 136 2.78 0.37 -19.53
CA PRO A 136 1.50 -0.18 -19.11
C PRO A 136 1.42 -0.49 -17.61
N PHE A 137 2.51 -1.00 -17.02
CA PHE A 137 2.58 -1.25 -15.58
C PHE A 137 2.35 0.02 -14.75
N ILE A 138 3.09 1.11 -15.02
CA ILE A 138 3.01 2.31 -14.20
C ILE A 138 1.65 3.00 -14.34
N ILE A 139 1.05 2.95 -15.53
CA ILE A 139 -0.32 3.46 -15.76
C ILE A 139 -1.33 2.66 -14.92
N ALA A 140 -1.26 1.33 -14.95
CA ALA A 140 -2.13 0.48 -14.14
C ALA A 140 -1.93 0.66 -12.63
N ALA A 141 -0.67 0.76 -12.20
CA ALA A 141 -0.32 1.03 -10.81
C ALA A 141 -0.92 2.37 -10.34
N ILE A 142 -0.74 3.45 -11.11
CA ILE A 142 -1.33 4.76 -10.80
C ILE A 142 -2.85 4.65 -10.74
N LEU A 143 -3.50 4.02 -11.73
CA LEU A 143 -4.96 3.89 -11.78
C LEU A 143 -5.50 3.12 -10.57
N ALA A 144 -4.89 1.98 -10.22
CA ALA A 144 -5.31 1.16 -9.09
C ALA A 144 -5.17 1.90 -7.75
N ARG A 145 -4.02 2.55 -7.55
CA ARG A 145 -3.73 3.29 -6.30
C ARG A 145 -4.56 4.55 -6.19
N ALA A 146 -4.70 5.30 -7.28
CA ALA A 146 -5.60 6.46 -7.32
C ALA A 146 -7.04 6.04 -7.02
N ALA A 147 -7.56 4.99 -7.68
CA ALA A 147 -8.92 4.53 -7.44
C ALA A 147 -9.17 4.19 -5.96
N ARG A 148 -8.24 3.45 -5.33
CA ARG A 148 -8.35 3.09 -3.92
C ARG A 148 -8.26 4.29 -2.98
N PHE A 149 -7.22 5.10 -3.10
CA PHE A 149 -6.99 6.23 -2.18
C PHE A 149 -8.03 7.34 -2.35
N TYR A 150 -8.48 7.60 -3.58
CA TYR A 150 -9.56 8.55 -3.81
C TYR A 150 -10.90 8.01 -3.33
N LEU A 151 -11.14 6.70 -3.40
CA LEU A 151 -12.33 6.09 -2.80
C LEU A 151 -12.31 6.28 -1.27
N GLU A 152 -11.19 5.99 -0.62
CA GLU A 152 -11.01 6.22 0.83
C GLU A 152 -11.23 7.69 1.20
N ALA A 153 -10.59 8.60 0.46
CA ALA A 153 -10.75 10.04 0.67
C ALA A 153 -12.19 10.52 0.41
N ALA A 154 -12.87 10.01 -0.62
CA ALA A 154 -14.26 10.37 -0.93
C ALA A 154 -15.21 9.90 0.17
N ILE A 155 -15.02 8.67 0.66
CA ILE A 155 -15.80 8.13 1.79
C ILE A 155 -15.61 9.01 3.03
N MET A 156 -14.39 9.44 3.33
CA MET A 156 -14.12 10.32 4.48
C MET A 156 -14.64 11.74 4.27
N HIS A 157 -14.55 12.27 3.04
CA HIS A 157 -15.03 13.59 2.68
C HIS A 157 -16.56 13.72 2.82
N TRP A 158 -17.30 12.70 2.38
CA TRP A 158 -18.78 12.69 2.43
C TRP A 158 -19.36 12.00 3.67
N GLY A 159 -18.56 11.23 4.42
CA GLY A 159 -19.02 10.44 5.56
C GLY A 159 -19.49 11.25 6.78
N GLY A 160 -19.09 12.52 6.89
CA GLY A 160 -19.51 13.44 7.95
C GLY A 160 -19.20 12.95 9.39
N GLU A 161 -19.88 13.54 10.38
CA GLU A 161 -19.73 13.18 11.80
C GLU A 161 -20.06 11.71 12.16
N PRO A 162 -21.03 11.03 11.54
CA PRO A 162 -21.33 9.63 11.86
C PRO A 162 -20.16 8.70 11.56
N LEU A 163 -19.50 8.88 10.40
CA LEU A 163 -18.34 8.08 10.01
C LEU A 163 -17.13 8.42 10.88
N ARG A 164 -16.95 9.71 11.22
CA ARG A 164 -15.96 10.16 12.21
C ARG A 164 -16.11 9.45 13.53
N SER A 165 -17.32 9.44 14.08
CA SER A 165 -17.63 8.79 15.35
C SER A 165 -17.43 7.27 15.29
N PHE A 166 -17.76 6.63 14.16
CA PHE A 166 -17.55 5.20 13.96
C PHE A 166 -16.07 4.82 13.96
N VAL A 167 -15.25 5.56 13.20
CA VAL A 167 -13.79 5.37 13.13
C VAL A 167 -13.18 5.65 14.50
N GLU A 168 -13.52 6.75 15.16
CA GLU A 168 -13.03 7.08 16.51
C GLU A 168 -13.34 5.96 17.53
N LYS A 169 -14.54 5.38 17.46
CA LYS A 169 -14.97 4.31 18.36
C LYS A 169 -14.28 2.97 18.09
N HIS A 170 -13.96 2.66 16.83
CA HIS A 170 -13.35 1.38 16.43
C HIS A 170 -11.86 1.48 16.11
N PHE A 171 -11.26 2.67 16.21
CA PHE A 171 -9.88 2.94 15.84
C PHE A 171 -8.90 2.00 16.54
N GLN A 172 -9.16 1.73 17.82
CA GLN A 172 -8.34 0.81 18.62
C GLN A 172 -8.41 -0.63 18.11
N LEU A 173 -9.58 -1.08 17.65
CA LEU A 173 -9.76 -2.42 17.10
C LEU A 173 -9.13 -2.52 15.71
N LEU A 174 -9.32 -1.52 14.84
CA LEU A 174 -8.70 -1.42 13.52
C LEU A 174 -7.17 -1.43 13.58
N THR A 175 -6.57 -0.59 14.42
CA THR A 175 -5.11 -0.54 14.59
C THR A 175 -4.55 -1.82 15.22
N THR A 176 -5.27 -2.43 16.17
CA THR A 176 -4.87 -3.72 16.77
C THR A 176 -4.94 -4.84 15.74
N VAL A 177 -5.97 -4.90 14.91
CA VAL A 177 -6.09 -5.90 13.83
C VAL A 177 -4.97 -5.73 12.81
N VAL A 178 -4.69 -4.51 12.37
CA VAL A 178 -3.56 -4.25 11.45
C VAL A 178 -2.23 -4.66 12.09
N ALA A 179 -1.99 -4.32 13.36
CA ALA A 179 -0.78 -4.73 14.07
C ALA A 179 -0.67 -6.26 14.18
N ILE A 180 -1.77 -6.95 14.48
CA ILE A 180 -1.80 -8.42 14.55
C ILE A 180 -1.58 -9.05 13.17
N VAL A 181 -2.15 -8.48 12.10
CA VAL A 181 -1.94 -8.99 10.73
C VAL A 181 -0.49 -8.77 10.29
N VAL A 182 0.10 -7.61 10.60
CA VAL A 182 1.51 -7.33 10.29
C VAL A 182 2.42 -8.25 11.09
N ILE A 183 2.26 -8.31 12.42
CA ILE A 183 3.09 -9.14 13.31
C ILE A 183 2.88 -10.62 13.03
N GLY A 184 1.63 -11.07 12.87
CA GLY A 184 1.27 -12.45 12.56
C GLY A 184 1.71 -12.88 11.17
N GLY A 185 1.62 -11.99 10.18
CA GLY A 185 2.16 -12.23 8.83
C GLY A 185 3.67 -12.36 8.84
N PHE A 186 4.39 -11.55 9.61
CA PHE A 186 5.84 -11.71 9.80
C PHE A 186 6.19 -12.98 10.58
N ALA A 187 5.44 -13.33 11.63
CA ALA A 187 5.68 -14.53 12.43
C ALA A 187 5.42 -15.83 11.65
N LEU A 188 4.39 -15.88 10.80
CA LEU A 188 4.09 -17.00 9.92
C LEU A 188 5.09 -17.16 8.77
N LEU A 189 5.76 -16.08 8.35
CA LEU A 189 6.85 -16.15 7.37
C LEU A 189 8.19 -16.57 8.01
N TRP A 190 8.26 -16.61 9.34
CA TRP A 190 9.47 -16.94 10.12
C TRP A 190 9.40 -18.30 10.84
N LEU A 191 8.25 -18.99 10.74
CA LEU A 191 7.97 -20.35 11.22
C LEU A 191 7.88 -21.31 10.03
#